data_AF-A0A9P5MW29-F1
#
_entry.id   AF-A0A9P5MW29-F1
#
_cell.length_a   1.000
_cell.length_b   1.000
_cell.length_c   1.000
_cell.angle_alpha   90.00
_cell.angle_beta   90.00
_cell.angle_gamma   90.00
#
_symmetry.space_group_name_H-M   'P 1'
#
loop_
_entity.id
_entity.type
_entity.pdbx_description
1 polymer ?
#
loop_
_entity_poly.entity_id
_entity_poly.type
_entity_poly.pdbx_seq_one_letter_code
_entity_poly.pdbx_strand_id
1 'polypeptide(L)'
;MVNIPKTRRTFCAHKDCRKHTPHKVTQYKKGKDSLAAQGKRRYDRKQSGYGGQTKPVFHKKAKTTKKVVLRLECTVCKYKMQLALKRCKHFELGGEKKTKGAALTFVSVLSLLGMGAKHTWNRCSDVYPIALSQTWSSLLCLCIQSILRRNTLHAQAKAIACDLVSL
;
A
#
# COMPACT_ATOMS: atom_id res chain seq x y z
N MET A 1 1.76 -2.68 5.25
CA MET A 1 3.13 -2.21 4.96
C MET A 1 4.11 -3.21 5.54
N VAL A 2 5.15 -3.63 4.81
CA VAL A 2 6.22 -4.51 5.33
C VAL A 2 7.52 -3.69 5.42
N ASN A 3 8.02 -3.51 6.64
CA ASN A 3 9.26 -2.81 6.93
C ASN A 3 10.37 -3.81 7.29
N ILE A 4 11.54 -3.67 6.66
CA ILE A 4 12.74 -4.47 6.98
C ILE A 4 13.91 -3.53 7.29
N PRO A 5 14.69 -3.81 8.36
CA PRO A 5 15.83 -2.98 8.70
C PRO A 5 16.93 -3.04 7.63
N LYS A 6 17.65 -1.94 7.45
CA LYS A 6 18.81 -1.84 6.53
C LYS A 6 20.00 -2.70 6.98
N THR A 7 20.04 -3.08 8.25
CA THR A 7 21.08 -3.93 8.85
C THR A 7 20.44 -5.11 9.57
N ARG A 8 20.96 -6.32 9.34
CA ARG A 8 20.51 -7.54 10.02
C ARG A 8 21.70 -8.41 10.38
N ARG A 9 21.73 -8.98 11.59
CA ARG A 9 22.71 -10.02 11.94
C ARG A 9 22.19 -11.38 11.47
N THR A 10 22.93 -12.05 10.60
CA THR A 10 22.61 -13.38 10.07
C THR A 10 23.88 -14.20 9.93
N PHE A 11 23.74 -15.52 9.84
CA PHE A 11 24.85 -16.41 9.56
C PHE A 11 25.48 -16.08 8.20
N CYS A 12 26.81 -15.99 8.14
CA CYS A 12 27.55 -15.83 6.90
C CYS A 12 28.13 -17.18 6.46
N ALA A 13 27.71 -17.68 5.29
CA ALA A 13 28.18 -18.95 4.74
C ALA A 13 29.59 -18.89 4.11
N HIS A 14 30.26 -17.73 4.16
CA HIS A 14 31.62 -17.60 3.64
C HIS A 14 32.61 -18.43 4.47
N LYS A 15 33.62 -19.02 3.80
CA LYS A 15 34.59 -19.93 4.42
C LYS A 15 35.31 -19.31 5.62
N ASP A 16 35.66 -18.04 5.52
CA ASP A 16 36.42 -17.31 6.56
C ASP A 16 35.56 -16.76 7.70
N CYS A 17 34.26 -16.57 7.46
CA CYS A 17 33.37 -16.00 8.47
C CYS A 17 32.70 -17.09 9.30
N ARG A 18 31.95 -18.01 8.65
CA ARG A 18 31.14 -19.08 9.28
C ARG A 18 30.50 -18.70 10.63
N LYS A 19 30.07 -17.43 10.76
CA LYS A 19 29.59 -16.84 12.01
C LYS A 19 28.52 -15.79 11.73
N HIS A 20 27.84 -15.36 12.79
CA HIS A 20 26.79 -14.34 12.71
C HIS A 20 27.36 -12.92 12.66
N THR A 21 27.50 -12.40 11.45
CA THR A 21 28.00 -11.04 11.19
C THR A 21 26.85 -10.07 10.87
N PRO A 22 27.06 -8.76 11.04
CA PRO A 22 26.11 -7.77 10.55
C PRO A 22 26.19 -7.69 9.01
N HIS A 23 25.02 -7.79 8.38
CA HIS A 23 24.84 -7.70 6.94
C HIS A 23 24.09 -6.43 6.57
N LYS A 24 24.53 -5.77 5.49
CA LYS A 24 23.80 -4.68 4.83
C LYS A 24 22.71 -5.29 3.96
N VAL A 25 21.47 -4.85 4.16
CA VAL A 25 20.29 -5.35 3.46
C VAL A 25 19.93 -4.38 2.34
N THR A 26 19.88 -4.88 1.11
CA THR A 26 19.43 -4.13 -0.07
C THR A 26 18.35 -4.90 -0.81
N GLN A 27 17.53 -4.21 -1.59
CA GLN A 27 16.56 -4.86 -2.47
C GLN A 27 17.28 -5.39 -3.72
N TYR A 28 17.04 -6.65 -4.07
CA TYR A 28 17.53 -7.20 -5.33
C TYR A 28 16.82 -6.54 -6.51
N LYS A 29 17.60 -6.12 -7.51
CA LYS A 29 17.12 -5.68 -8.81
C LYS A 29 17.64 -6.64 -9.88
N LYS A 30 16.78 -7.01 -10.83
CA LYS A 30 17.19 -7.80 -12.00
C LYS A 30 18.14 -6.95 -12.84
N GLY A 31 19.27 -7.51 -13.24
CA GLY A 31 20.21 -6.87 -14.18
C GLY A 31 19.67 -6.84 -15.62
N LYS A 32 20.40 -6.17 -16.51
CA LYS A 32 20.15 -6.20 -17.96
C LYS A 32 20.36 -7.62 -18.50
N ASP A 33 19.46 -8.08 -19.37
CA ASP A 33 19.58 -9.39 -20.00
C ASP A 33 20.75 -9.38 -21.00
N SER A 34 21.58 -10.43 -20.97
CA SER A 34 22.74 -10.57 -21.88
C SER A 34 22.32 -11.11 -23.24
N LEU A 35 22.84 -10.51 -24.32
CA LEU A 35 22.59 -10.94 -25.70
C LEU A 35 23.38 -12.19 -26.10
N ALA A 36 24.55 -12.40 -25.49
CA ALA A 36 25.43 -13.53 -25.81
C ALA A 36 24.97 -14.86 -25.20
N ALA A 37 23.96 -14.83 -24.31
CA ALA A 37 23.40 -16.02 -23.71
C ALA A 37 22.88 -16.99 -24.79
N GLN A 38 23.16 -18.29 -24.64
CA GLN A 38 22.81 -19.31 -25.63
C GLN A 38 21.33 -19.28 -26.05
N GLY A 39 20.42 -19.07 -25.08
CA GLY A 39 18.99 -18.97 -25.34
C GLY A 39 18.60 -17.78 -26.20
N LYS A 40 19.25 -16.62 -25.99
CA LYS A 40 19.01 -15.41 -26.79
C LYS A 40 19.55 -15.57 -28.20
N ARG A 41 20.80 -16.05 -28.35
CA ARG A 41 21.40 -16.37 -29.67
C ARG A 41 20.52 -17.33 -30.49
N ARG A 42 20.00 -18.37 -29.84
CA ARG A 42 19.09 -19.34 -30.47
C ARG A 42 17.76 -18.70 -30.86
N TYR A 43 17.18 -17.86 -30.00
CA TYR A 43 15.92 -17.18 -30.27
C TYR A 43 16.06 -16.22 -31.46
N ASP A 44 17.13 -15.43 -31.49
CA ASP A 44 17.38 -14.46 -32.57
C ASP A 44 17.59 -15.15 -33.92
N ARG A 45 18.35 -16.25 -33.94
CA ARG A 45 18.49 -17.09 -35.15
C ARG A 45 17.19 -17.76 -35.57
N LYS A 46 16.31 -18.12 -34.64
CA LYS A 46 15.00 -18.68 -34.97
C LYS A 46 14.06 -17.59 -35.51
N GLN A 47 14.20 -16.37 -35.01
CA GLN A 47 13.33 -15.24 -35.32
C GLN A 47 13.70 -14.54 -36.63
N SER A 48 14.91 -14.75 -37.16
CA SER A 48 15.35 -14.19 -38.45
C SER A 48 14.66 -14.85 -39.64
N GLY A 49 14.36 -14.04 -40.68
CA GLY A 49 13.68 -14.49 -41.89
C GLY A 49 12.16 -14.23 -41.85
N TYR A 50 11.42 -14.93 -42.71
CA TYR A 50 9.96 -14.86 -42.78
C TYR A 50 9.31 -15.88 -41.84
N GLY A 51 8.03 -15.67 -41.50
CA GLY A 51 7.25 -16.60 -40.64
C GLY A 51 6.76 -16.01 -39.31
N GLY A 52 6.98 -14.72 -39.06
CA GLY A 52 6.38 -14.00 -37.93
C GLY A 52 6.95 -14.40 -36.56
N GLN A 53 6.11 -14.38 -35.52
CA GLN A 53 6.54 -14.63 -34.14
C GLN A 53 6.70 -16.14 -33.86
N THR A 54 7.92 -16.58 -33.55
CA THR A 54 8.24 -18.02 -33.46
C THR A 54 8.12 -18.66 -32.07
N LYS A 55 7.90 -17.85 -31.02
CA LYS A 55 7.73 -18.28 -29.63
C LYS A 55 6.51 -17.59 -28.99
N PRO A 56 5.78 -18.30 -28.11
CA PRO A 56 4.56 -17.76 -27.52
C PRO A 56 4.84 -16.56 -26.62
N VAL A 57 4.01 -15.53 -26.76
CA VAL A 57 4.00 -14.36 -25.86
C VAL A 57 2.93 -14.59 -24.80
N PHE A 58 3.29 -14.39 -23.53
CA PHE A 58 2.37 -14.62 -22.42
C PHE A 58 1.51 -13.38 -22.12
N HIS A 59 0.20 -13.47 -22.35
CA HIS A 59 -0.75 -12.36 -22.18
C HIS A 59 -1.54 -12.38 -20.86
N LYS A 60 -1.87 -13.55 -20.30
CA LYS A 60 -2.80 -13.70 -19.17
C LYS A 60 -2.10 -13.56 -17.79
N LYS A 61 -1.61 -12.36 -17.46
CA LYS A 61 -0.94 -12.11 -16.16
C LYS A 61 -1.94 -11.96 -15.01
N ALA A 62 -2.05 -12.99 -14.16
CA ALA A 62 -2.94 -12.96 -12.99
C ALA A 62 -2.31 -12.35 -11.72
N LYS A 63 -0.97 -12.41 -11.56
CA LYS A 63 -0.31 -11.98 -10.31
C LYS A 63 0.02 -10.49 -10.36
N THR A 64 -0.48 -9.75 -9.36
CA THR A 64 -0.26 -8.29 -9.22
C THR A 64 1.04 -7.93 -8.51
N THR A 65 1.57 -8.81 -7.67
CA THR A 65 2.79 -8.58 -6.87
C THR A 65 3.89 -9.58 -7.19
N LYS A 66 5.14 -9.22 -6.89
CA LYS A 66 6.33 -10.10 -7.02
C LYS A 66 6.80 -10.53 -5.63
N LYS A 67 7.57 -11.62 -5.56
CA LYS A 67 8.31 -11.95 -4.34
C LYS A 67 9.49 -10.98 -4.25
N VAL A 68 9.58 -10.24 -3.15
CA VAL A 68 10.72 -9.37 -2.91
C VAL A 68 11.90 -10.22 -2.46
N VAL A 69 13.05 -10.06 -3.11
CA VAL A 69 14.29 -10.73 -2.73
C VAL A 69 15.23 -9.70 -2.14
N LEU A 70 15.78 -10.01 -0.99
CA LEU A 70 16.80 -9.21 -0.32
C LEU A 70 18.17 -9.71 -0.73
N ARG A 71 19.10 -8.77 -0.94
CA ARG A 71 20.52 -9.03 -1.07
C ARG A 71 21.20 -8.61 0.23
N LEU A 72 21.72 -9.60 0.96
CA LEU A 72 22.45 -9.41 2.21
C LEU A 72 23.94 -9.42 1.90
N GLU A 73 24.62 -8.32 2.17
CA GLU A 73 26.07 -8.18 1.99
C GLU A 73 26.77 -8.18 3.36
N CYS A 74 27.68 -9.12 3.58
CA CYS A 74 28.46 -9.18 4.81
C CYS A 74 29.42 -7.98 4.88
N THR A 75 29.48 -7.31 6.04
CA THR A 75 30.38 -6.18 6.27
C THR A 75 31.86 -6.57 6.28
N VAL A 76 32.19 -7.80 6.72
CA VAL A 76 33.57 -8.28 6.88
C VAL A 76 34.12 -8.86 5.57
N CYS A 77 33.48 -9.90 5.03
CA CYS A 77 33.97 -10.63 3.84
C CYS A 77 33.34 -10.17 2.52
N LYS A 78 32.37 -9.24 2.54
CA LYS A 78 31.62 -8.76 1.34
C LYS A 78 30.88 -9.87 0.57
N TYR A 79 30.75 -11.07 1.15
CA TYR A 79 29.96 -12.15 0.59
C TYR A 79 28.48 -11.75 0.52
N LYS A 80 27.83 -12.08 -0.59
CA LYS A 80 26.46 -11.70 -0.90
C LYS A 80 25.57 -12.93 -0.91
N MET A 81 24.51 -12.92 -0.12
CA MET A 81 23.49 -13.97 -0.10
C MET A 81 22.10 -13.39 -0.41
N GLN A 82 21.21 -14.25 -0.93
CA GLN A 82 19.86 -13.85 -1.32
C GLN A 82 18.82 -14.50 -0.40
N LEU A 83 17.85 -13.71 0.06
CA LEU A 83 16.73 -14.18 0.86
C LEU A 83 15.42 -13.74 0.23
N ALA A 84 14.58 -14.70 -0.15
CA ALA A 84 13.26 -14.44 -0.72
C ALA A 84 12.21 -14.29 0.40
N LEU A 85 11.40 -13.23 0.30
CA LEU A 85 10.27 -13.00 1.19
C LEU A 85 8.97 -13.53 0.59
N LYS A 86 7.92 -13.55 1.42
CA LYS A 86 6.54 -13.71 0.96
C LYS A 86 6.14 -12.49 0.09
N ARG A 87 5.09 -12.65 -0.73
CA ARG A 87 4.60 -11.57 -1.60
C ARG A 87 3.97 -10.46 -0.75
N CYS A 88 4.29 -9.22 -1.07
CA CYS A 88 3.77 -8.02 -0.42
C CYS A 88 3.47 -6.94 -1.46
N LYS A 89 2.49 -6.07 -1.20
CA LYS A 89 2.14 -4.93 -2.08
C LYS A 89 3.06 -3.73 -1.87
N HIS A 90 3.26 -3.33 -0.60
CA HIS A 90 4.11 -2.22 -0.22
C HIS A 90 5.26 -2.72 0.64
N PHE A 91 6.48 -2.35 0.26
CA PHE A 91 7.71 -2.80 0.85
C PHE A 91 8.65 -1.60 1.02
N GLU A 92 9.15 -1.41 2.23
CA GLU A 92 10.03 -0.30 2.60
C GLU A 92 11.28 -0.83 3.32
N LEU A 93 12.43 -0.20 3.06
CA LEU A 93 13.70 -0.50 3.74
C LEU A 93 14.03 0.60 4.74
N GLY A 94 14.11 0.23 6.02
CA GLY A 94 14.51 1.12 7.09
C GLY A 94 13.50 2.22 7.36
N GLY A 95 12.20 1.91 7.26
CA GLY A 95 11.14 2.80 7.74
C GLY A 95 11.19 2.94 9.26
N GLU A 96 10.54 3.98 9.77
CA GLU A 96 10.45 4.23 11.20
C GLU A 96 9.73 3.08 11.92
N LYS A 97 10.20 2.78 13.13
CA LYS A 97 9.55 1.78 13.97
C LYS A 97 8.27 2.39 14.51
N LYS A 98 7.16 1.66 14.41
CA LYS A 98 5.89 2.09 15.00
C LYS A 98 6.04 2.20 16.52
N THR A 99 5.70 3.36 17.06
CA THR A 99 5.60 3.58 18.51
C THR A 99 4.35 2.90 19.06
N LYS A 100 4.44 2.34 20.27
CA LYS A 100 3.28 1.72 20.94
C LYS A 100 2.51 2.80 21.68
N GLY A 101 1.19 2.90 21.45
CA GLY A 101 0.30 3.77 22.22
C GLY A 101 0.37 5.27 21.87
N ALA A 102 1.03 5.66 20.79
CA ALA A 102 0.97 7.05 20.33
C ALA A 102 -0.44 7.36 19.81
N ALA A 103 -1.06 8.40 20.36
CA ALA A 103 -2.31 8.93 19.83
C ALA A 103 -2.06 9.39 18.39
N LEU A 104 -2.97 9.05 17.49
CA LEU A 104 -2.99 9.64 16.16
C LEU A 104 -3.16 11.14 16.36
N THR A 105 -2.15 11.93 16.00
CA THR A 105 -2.24 13.38 16.05
C THR A 105 -3.24 13.81 15.01
N PHE A 106 -4.50 13.96 15.41
CA PHE A 106 -5.49 14.74 14.70
C PHE A 106 -5.08 16.19 14.94
N VAL A 107 -4.11 16.68 14.15
CA VAL A 107 -3.70 18.08 14.25
C VAL A 107 -4.89 18.88 13.75
N SER A 108 -5.72 19.34 14.69
CA SER A 108 -6.71 20.35 14.39
C SER A 108 -5.94 21.56 13.88
N VAL A 109 -6.37 22.07 12.73
CA VAL A 109 -5.80 23.21 12.01
C VAL A 109 -5.94 24.52 12.81
N LEU A 110 -6.27 24.46 14.10
CA LEU A 110 -6.56 25.61 14.96
C LEU A 110 -5.32 26.25 15.59
N SER A 111 -4.13 25.71 15.40
CA SER A 111 -2.87 26.23 16.01
C SER A 111 -2.05 27.15 15.08
N LEU A 112 -2.55 27.47 13.88
CA LEU A 112 -1.93 28.48 12.99
C LEU A 112 -2.36 29.92 13.30
N LEU A 113 -3.28 30.14 14.24
CA LEU A 113 -3.54 31.47 14.80
C LEU A 113 -2.84 31.55 16.16
N GLY A 114 -1.63 32.10 16.15
CA GLY A 114 -0.85 32.35 17.35
C GLY A 114 -1.61 33.27 18.32
N MET A 115 -2.19 32.67 19.35
CA MET A 115 -2.53 33.35 20.59
C MET A 115 -1.99 32.50 21.74
N GLY A 116 -0.89 32.97 22.33
CA GLY A 116 -0.41 32.45 23.60
C GLY A 116 -1.37 32.84 24.71
N ALA A 117 -1.88 31.86 25.46
CA ALA A 117 -2.40 32.08 26.80
C ALA A 117 -2.15 30.82 27.63
N LYS A 118 -1.25 30.98 28.61
CA LYS A 118 -1.00 30.03 29.68
C LYS A 118 -2.25 30.02 30.56
N HIS A 119 -3.01 28.94 30.65
CA HIS A 119 -3.85 28.68 31.84
C HIS A 119 -4.10 27.18 31.99
N THR A 120 -3.57 26.64 33.08
CA THR A 120 -3.92 25.34 33.64
C THR A 120 -5.37 25.36 34.09
N TRP A 121 -6.20 24.44 33.62
CA TRP A 121 -7.41 24.04 34.37
C TRP A 121 -7.67 22.54 34.16
N ASN A 122 -7.47 21.80 35.24
CA ASN A 122 -8.09 20.50 35.46
C ASN A 122 -9.56 20.71 35.83
N ARG A 123 -10.38 19.72 35.44
CA ARG A 123 -11.64 19.26 36.07
C ARG A 123 -12.95 19.61 35.34
N CYS A 124 -13.60 18.51 34.97
CA CYS A 124 -15.03 18.17 34.95
C CYS A 124 -16.10 19.21 34.66
N SER A 125 -16.90 18.82 33.67
CA SER A 125 -18.36 18.62 33.75
C SER A 125 -19.27 19.84 33.89
N ASP A 126 -20.18 19.84 32.91
CA ASP A 126 -21.55 20.35 32.93
C ASP A 126 -21.82 21.81 32.57
N VAL A 127 -22.94 21.92 31.85
CA VAL A 127 -23.80 23.08 31.63
C VAL A 127 -23.55 23.90 30.34
N TYR A 128 -24.13 23.38 29.25
CA TYR A 128 -24.84 24.17 28.21
C TYR A 128 -25.91 25.09 28.87
N PRO A 129 -26.44 26.20 28.27
CA PRO A 129 -26.83 26.29 26.85
C PRO A 129 -26.83 27.72 26.20
N ILE A 130 -27.37 27.79 24.96
CA ILE A 130 -27.97 28.96 24.25
C ILE A 130 -26.97 29.97 23.63
N ALA A 131 -27.08 30.50 22.41
CA ALA A 131 -27.70 30.22 21.12
C ALA A 131 -27.15 31.29 20.14
N LEU A 132 -27.58 31.21 18.88
CA LEU A 132 -27.31 32.06 17.71
C LEU A 132 -25.99 31.81 16.96
N SER A 133 -25.96 31.75 15.62
CA SER A 133 -27.02 31.67 14.61
C SER A 133 -26.37 31.50 13.23
N GLN A 134 -26.99 30.63 12.42
CA GLN A 134 -27.30 30.85 11.00
C GLN A 134 -26.14 31.16 10.06
N THR A 135 -25.61 30.12 9.45
CA THR A 135 -25.73 29.78 8.01
C THR A 135 -25.00 28.44 7.86
N TRP A 136 -25.25 27.64 6.83
CA TRP A 136 -24.71 26.27 6.62
C TRP A 136 -25.56 25.08 7.10
N SER A 137 -26.85 25.26 7.44
CA SER A 137 -27.77 24.12 7.62
C SER A 137 -28.72 23.88 6.43
N SER A 138 -28.71 24.74 5.41
CA SER A 138 -29.69 24.68 4.32
C SER A 138 -29.28 23.78 3.14
N LEU A 139 -27.99 23.47 2.97
CA LEU A 139 -27.51 22.65 1.85
C LEU A 139 -27.51 21.14 2.15
N LEU A 140 -27.32 20.72 3.41
CA LEU A 140 -27.40 19.30 3.77
C LEU A 140 -28.84 18.76 3.76
N CYS A 141 -29.84 19.60 4.07
CA CYS A 141 -31.24 19.16 4.15
C CYS A 141 -31.84 18.87 2.77
N LEU A 142 -31.52 19.68 1.74
CA LEU A 142 -31.98 19.46 0.37
C LEU A 142 -31.37 18.20 -0.28
N CYS A 143 -30.14 17.84 0.09
CA CYS A 143 -29.50 16.63 -0.46
C CYS A 143 -30.16 15.35 0.08
N ILE A 144 -30.47 15.30 1.39
CA ILE A 144 -31.11 14.12 2.01
C ILE A 144 -32.56 13.95 1.52
N GLN A 145 -33.31 15.02 1.30
CA GLN A 145 -34.67 14.95 0.75
C GLN A 145 -34.71 14.46 -0.72
N SER A 146 -33.63 14.69 -1.49
CA SER A 146 -33.53 14.18 -2.87
C SER A 146 -33.23 12.67 -2.96
N ILE A 147 -32.57 12.09 -1.94
CA ILE A 147 -32.26 10.65 -1.88
C ILE A 147 -33.49 9.86 -1.41
N LEU A 148 -34.26 10.38 -0.46
CA LEU A 148 -35.45 9.69 0.06
C LEU A 148 -36.62 9.66 -0.95
N ARG A 149 -36.76 10.66 -1.84
CA ARG A 149 -37.76 10.62 -2.93
C ARG A 149 -37.45 9.63 -4.06
N ARG A 150 -36.19 9.21 -4.21
CA ARG A 150 -35.79 8.25 -5.26
C ARG A 150 -36.08 6.80 -4.86
N ASN A 151 -36.01 6.49 -3.57
CA ASN A 151 -36.29 5.14 -3.06
C ASN A 151 -37.80 4.84 -2.93
N THR A 152 -38.67 5.85 -2.78
CA THR A 152 -40.13 5.64 -2.74
C THR A 152 -40.74 5.39 -4.13
N LEU A 153 -40.22 6.03 -5.19
CA LEU A 153 -40.65 5.77 -6.57
C LEU A 153 -40.27 4.36 -7.05
N HIS A 154 -39.11 3.85 -6.62
CA HIS A 154 -38.68 2.48 -6.96
C HIS A 154 -39.48 1.39 -6.23
N ALA A 155 -40.06 1.72 -5.07
CA ALA A 155 -40.93 0.81 -4.30
C ALA A 155 -42.35 0.72 -4.89
N GLN A 156 -42.91 1.84 -5.39
CA GLN A 156 -44.23 1.84 -6.03
C GLN A 156 -44.21 1.17 -7.42
N ALA A 157 -43.12 1.31 -8.19
CA ALA A 157 -42.98 0.63 -9.49
C ALA A 157 -42.93 -0.91 -9.38
N LYS A 158 -42.49 -1.46 -8.23
CA LYS A 158 -42.49 -2.90 -7.96
C LYS A 158 -43.85 -3.44 -7.52
N ALA A 159 -44.68 -2.60 -6.89
CA ALA A 159 -46.03 -3.00 -6.48
C ALA A 159 -46.98 -3.09 -7.70
N ILE A 160 -46.90 -2.14 -8.64
CA ILE A 160 -47.74 -2.12 -9.86
C ILE A 160 -47.40 -3.28 -10.81
N ALA A 161 -46.15 -3.77 -10.80
CA ALA A 161 -45.74 -4.90 -11.65
C ALA A 161 -46.23 -6.28 -11.14
N CYS A 162 -46.62 -6.40 -9.86
CA CYS A 162 -47.15 -7.66 -9.32
C CYS A 162 -48.64 -7.84 -9.59
N ASP A 163 -49.42 -6.76 -9.73
CA ASP A 163 -50.87 -6.85 -9.97
C ASP A 163 -51.25 -7.13 -11.44
N LEU A 164 -50.30 -7.04 -12.37
CA LEU A 164 -50.48 -7.38 -13.80
C LEU A 164 -50.20 -8.85 -14.15
N VAL A 165 -49.80 -9.67 -13.17
CA VAL A 165 -49.48 -11.11 -13.37
C VAL A 165 -50.58 -12.03 -12.79
N SER A 166 -51.68 -11.47 -12.28
CA SER A 166 -52.80 -12.26 -11.72
C SER A 166 -54.16 -12.00 -12.40
N LEU A 167 -54.15 -11.58 -13.68
CA LEU A 167 -55.30 -11.58 -14.59
C LEU A 167 -54.95 -12.31 -15.88
#